data_AF-A0A7C5Q8A7-F1
#
_entry.id   AF-A0A7C5Q8A7-F1
#
_cell.length_a   1.000
_cell.length_b   1.000
_cell.length_c   1.000
_cell.angle_alpha   90.00
_cell.angle_beta   90.00
_cell.angle_gamma   90.00
#
_symmetry.space_group_name_H-M   'P 1'
#
loop_
_entity.id
_entity.type
_entity.pdbx_description
1 polymer ?
#
loop_
_entity_poly.entity_id
_entity_poly.type
_entity_poly.pdbx_seq_one_letter_code
_entity_poly.pdbx_strand_id
1 'polypeptide(L)'
;MARIGRAIVRVPKRISKGQVFKIQMVITHPMETGRRKDKKTGQPIPAHYIDLVEFFFNDQKITTLRTGPAISKNPYFAVKMKATESGTLIIRYRDNKGGKWEKSVKVSVS
;
A
#
# COMPACT_ATOMS: atom_id res chain seq x y z
N MET A 1 2.06 3.61 20.79
CA MET A 1 2.54 2.71 19.71
C MET A 1 1.95 3.18 18.39
N ALA A 2 2.77 3.48 17.37
CA ALA A 2 2.24 3.75 16.03
C ALA A 2 1.50 2.51 15.52
N ARG A 3 0.28 2.68 15.01
CA ARG A 3 -0.53 1.58 14.43
C ARG A 3 0.13 1.12 13.12
N ILE A 4 1.16 0.28 13.20
CA ILE A 4 1.83 -0.32 12.05
C ILE A 4 0.78 -1.01 11.17
N GLY A 5 0.87 -0.78 9.87
CA GLY A 5 -0.09 -1.30 8.90
C GLY A 5 -1.37 -0.49 8.78
N ARG A 6 -1.52 0.66 9.46
CA ARG A 6 -2.64 1.57 9.16
C ARG A 6 -2.44 2.19 7.78
N ALA A 7 -3.37 1.95 6.86
CA ALA A 7 -3.39 2.58 5.55
C ALA A 7 -4.45 3.68 5.40
N ILE A 8 -4.08 4.74 4.68
CA ILE A 8 -4.98 5.75 4.14
C ILE A 8 -5.00 5.58 2.63
N VAL A 9 -6.20 5.43 2.06
CA VAL A 9 -6.41 5.31 0.62
C VAL A 9 -7.23 6.49 0.15
N ARG A 10 -6.81 7.11 -0.95
CA ARG A 10 -7.50 8.24 -1.59
C ARG A 10 -7.78 7.90 -3.05
N VAL A 11 -9.04 8.12 -3.42
CA VAL A 11 -9.53 8.09 -4.80
C VAL A 11 -10.33 9.38 -5.04
N PRO A 12 -10.42 9.89 -6.28
CA PRO A 12 -11.27 11.05 -6.57
C PRO A 12 -12.73 10.77 -6.22
N LYS A 13 -13.44 11.81 -5.75
CA LYS A 13 -14.87 11.70 -5.39
C LYS A 13 -15.79 11.58 -6.60
N ARG A 14 -15.39 12.16 -7.73
CA ARG A 14 -16.13 12.15 -9.00
C ARG A 14 -15.24 11.52 -10.06
N ILE A 15 -15.74 10.46 -10.68
CA ILE A 15 -15.03 9.69 -11.69
C ILE A 15 -16.01 9.44 -12.82
N SER A 16 -15.69 9.92 -14.01
CA SER A 16 -16.53 9.70 -15.19
C SER A 16 -16.21 8.37 -15.85
N LYS A 17 -17.20 7.74 -16.46
CA LYS A 17 -16.97 6.52 -17.26
C LYS A 17 -15.92 6.78 -18.35
N GLY A 18 -14.92 5.91 -18.42
CA GLY A 18 -13.78 6.01 -19.34
C GLY A 18 -12.61 6.86 -18.83
N GLN A 19 -12.75 7.57 -17.71
CA GLN A 19 -11.69 8.40 -17.15
C GLN A 19 -10.56 7.56 -16.54
N VAL A 20 -9.31 7.94 -16.79
CA VAL A 20 -8.15 7.40 -16.07
C VAL A 20 -7.94 8.20 -14.79
N PHE A 21 -7.94 7.53 -13.64
CA PHE A 21 -7.77 8.17 -12.34
C PHE A 21 -6.68 7.51 -11.50
N LYS A 22 -6.20 8.23 -10.47
CA LYS A 22 -5.15 7.76 -9.56
C LYS A 22 -5.77 7.17 -8.29
N ILE A 23 -5.31 5.98 -7.93
CA ILE A 23 -5.46 5.39 -6.60
C ILE A 23 -4.18 5.73 -5.84
N GLN A 24 -4.33 6.40 -4.69
CA GLN A 24 -3.21 6.78 -3.84
C GLN A 24 -3.32 6.08 -2.50
N MET A 25 -2.21 5.54 -2.00
CA MET A 25 -2.17 4.82 -0.74
C MET A 25 -0.94 5.26 0.07
N VAL A 26 -1.14 5.53 1.35
CA VAL A 26 -0.05 5.73 2.34
C VAL A 26 -0.21 4.69 3.44
N ILE A 27 0.84 3.91 3.70
CA ILE A 27 0.85 2.91 4.76
C ILE A 27 1.72 3.43 5.91
N THR A 28 1.23 3.36 7.15
CA THR A 28 2.04 3.65 8.34
C THR A 28 2.96 2.45 8.59
N HIS A 29 4.23 2.55 8.23
CA HIS A 29 5.19 1.45 8.35
C HIS A 29 6.63 1.98 8.56
N PRO A 30 7.45 1.37 9.44
CA PRO A 30 8.82 1.83 9.71
C PRO A 30 9.74 1.73 8.49
N MET A 31 9.59 0.70 7.66
CA MET A 31 10.46 0.41 6.51
C MET A 31 11.94 0.36 6.90
N GLU A 32 12.25 -0.43 7.93
CA GLU A 32 13.61 -0.64 8.40
C GLU A 32 14.39 -1.43 7.34
N THR A 33 15.55 -0.89 6.94
CA THR A 33 16.31 -1.41 5.80
C THR A 33 17.21 -2.60 6.15
N GLY A 34 17.45 -2.85 7.44
CA GLY A 34 18.45 -3.81 7.90
C GLY A 34 19.86 -3.25 8.07
N ARG A 35 20.12 -2.01 7.61
CA ARG A 35 21.47 -1.41 7.59
C ARG A 35 21.79 -0.55 8.81
N ARG A 36 20.77 -0.12 9.56
CA ARG A 36 20.95 0.71 10.75
C ARG A 36 21.46 -0.16 11.89
N LYS A 37 22.38 0.38 12.68
CA LYS A 37 22.85 -0.24 13.92
C LYS A 37 22.14 0.40 15.11
N ASP A 38 21.81 -0.42 16.10
CA ASP A 38 21.33 0.06 17.38
C ASP A 38 22.45 0.80 18.12
N LYS A 39 22.17 2.00 18.61
CA LYS A 39 23.20 2.87 19.21
C LYS A 39 23.71 2.37 20.57
N LYS A 40 22.94 1.53 21.27
CA LYS A 40 23.28 1.04 22.62
C LYS A 40 24.06 -0.27 22.55
N THR A 41 23.66 -1.16 21.62
CA THR A 41 24.20 -2.53 21.50
C THR A 41 25.19 -2.68 20.35
N GLY A 42 25.21 -1.75 19.39
CA GLY A 42 26.07 -1.83 18.19
C GLY A 42 25.60 -2.87 17.15
N GLN A 43 24.55 -3.64 17.44
CA GLN A 43 24.05 -4.71 16.59
C GLN A 43 23.20 -4.17 15.43
N PRO A 44 23.17 -4.86 14.26
CA PRO A 44 22.29 -4.49 13.16
C PRO A 44 20.82 -4.68 13.54
N ILE A 45 19.99 -3.69 13.21
CA ILE A 45 18.54 -3.78 13.40
C ILE A 45 17.96 -4.61 12.26
N PRO A 46 17.21 -5.70 12.52
CA PRO A 46 16.68 -6.55 11.46
C PRO A 46 15.75 -5.80 10.51
N ALA A 47 15.85 -6.10 9.22
CA ALA A 47 15.01 -5.48 8.19
C ALA A 47 13.51 -5.74 8.45
N HIS A 48 12.71 -4.68 8.28
CA HIS A 48 11.26 -4.73 8.47
C HIS A 48 10.59 -3.80 7.46
N TYR A 49 10.08 -4.37 6.38
CA TYR A 49 9.52 -3.62 5.25
C TYR A 49 8.31 -4.36 4.66
N ILE A 50 7.41 -3.59 4.03
CA ILE A 50 6.34 -4.12 3.19
C ILE A 50 6.99 -4.82 1.98
N ASP A 51 6.68 -6.08 1.72
CA ASP A 51 7.26 -6.86 0.60
C ASP A 51 6.30 -6.96 -0.61
N LEU A 52 4.99 -6.88 -0.37
CA LEU A 52 3.95 -7.09 -1.36
C LEU A 52 2.77 -6.16 -1.12
N VAL A 53 2.29 -5.52 -2.19
CA VAL A 53 1.04 -4.77 -2.24
C VAL A 53 0.26 -5.19 -3.49
N GLU A 54 -0.99 -5.61 -3.32
CA GLU A 54 -1.85 -6.12 -4.37
C GLU A 54 -3.14 -5.31 -4.44
N PHE A 55 -3.52 -4.91 -5.64
CA PHE A 55 -4.72 -4.13 -5.91
C PHE A 55 -5.72 -5.00 -6.66
N PHE A 56 -6.93 -5.09 -6.12
CA PHE A 56 -8.05 -5.82 -6.69
C PHE A 56 -9.24 -4.87 -6.90
N PHE A 57 -9.96 -5.02 -8.00
CA PHE A 57 -11.20 -4.30 -8.26
C PHE A 57 -12.26 -5.29 -8.72
N ASN A 58 -13.40 -5.30 -8.02
CA ASN A 58 -14.46 -6.29 -8.23
C ASN A 58 -13.90 -7.73 -8.28
N ASP A 59 -13.06 -8.06 -7.28
CA ASP A 59 -12.35 -9.33 -7.11
C ASP A 59 -11.35 -9.71 -8.21
N GLN A 60 -11.18 -8.87 -9.23
CA GLN A 60 -10.14 -9.03 -10.25
C GLN A 60 -8.86 -8.32 -9.85
N LYS A 61 -7.73 -9.02 -9.91
CA LYS A 61 -6.42 -8.46 -9.64
C LYS A 61 -6.02 -7.48 -10.75
N ILE A 62 -5.86 -6.20 -10.39
CA ILE A 62 -5.40 -5.15 -11.30
C ILE A 62 -3.88 -5.18 -11.43
N THR A 63 -3.18 -5.19 -10.29
CA THR A 63 -1.72 -5.12 -10.27
C THR A 63 -1.14 -5.62 -8.95
N THR A 64 0.15 -5.92 -8.99
CA THR A 64 0.96 -6.35 -7.86
C THR A 64 2.24 -5.52 -7.84
N LEU A 65 2.54 -4.91 -6.70
CA LEU A 65 3.81 -4.24 -6.43
C LEU A 65 4.63 -5.14 -5.51
N ARG A 66 5.80 -5.54 -5.98
CA ARG A 66 6.83 -6.18 -5.15
C ARG A 66 7.80 -5.12 -4.69
N THR A 67 7.98 -5.03 -3.38
CA THR A 67 8.70 -3.93 -2.73
C THR A 67 9.86 -4.47 -1.91
N GLY A 68 10.78 -3.58 -1.52
CA GLY A 68 12.01 -3.95 -0.84
C GLY A 68 12.43 -2.94 0.22
N PRO A 69 13.57 -3.21 0.89
CA PRO A 69 14.07 -2.38 1.98
C PRO A 69 14.51 -0.97 1.54
N ALA A 70 14.61 -0.69 0.24
CA ALA A 70 14.98 0.62 -0.29
C ALA A 70 13.83 1.64 -0.27
N ILE A 71 12.61 1.23 0.05
CA ILE A 71 11.46 2.14 0.10
C ILE A 71 11.46 2.91 1.42
N SER A 72 11.18 4.22 1.33
CA SER A 72 11.14 5.13 2.48
C SER A 72 10.05 4.78 3.50
N LYS A 73 10.28 5.18 4.75
CA LYS A 73 9.29 5.14 5.84
C LYS A 73 7.97 5.75 5.41
N ASN A 74 6.88 5.16 5.91
CA ASN A 74 5.50 5.50 5.55
C ASN A 74 5.27 5.48 4.03
N PRO A 75 5.41 4.32 3.38
CA PRO A 75 5.49 4.25 1.94
C PRO A 75 4.21 4.78 1.28
N TYR A 76 4.41 5.55 0.22
CA TYR A 76 3.37 6.08 -0.65
C TYR A 76 3.38 5.32 -1.98
N PHE A 77 2.23 4.77 -2.36
CA PHE A 77 2.02 4.12 -3.64
C PHE A 77 0.93 4.83 -4.43
N ALA A 78 1.15 4.97 -5.73
CA ALA A 78 0.17 5.51 -6.65
C ALA A 78 0.07 4.66 -7.91
N VAL A 79 -1.14 4.17 -8.19
CA VAL A 79 -1.45 3.39 -9.40
C VAL A 79 -2.54 4.11 -10.16
N LYS A 80 -2.55 4.01 -11.49
CA LYS A 80 -3.62 4.53 -12.34
C LYS A 80 -4.50 3.39 -12.81
N MET A 81 -5.81 3.60 -12.86
CA MET A 81 -6.73 2.69 -13.54
C MET A 81 -7.78 3.48 -14.33
N LYS A 82 -8.36 2.83 -15.34
CA LYS A 82 -9.47 3.39 -16.12
C LYS A 82 -10.79 2.98 -15.48
N ALA A 83 -11.66 3.95 -15.24
CA ALA A 83 -12.98 3.74 -14.68
C ALA A 83 -13.93 3.17 -15.74
N THR A 84 -14.23 1.88 -15.68
CA THR A 84 -15.20 1.24 -16.57
C THR A 84 -16.58 1.15 -15.93
N GLU A 85 -16.60 0.89 -14.62
CA GLU A 85 -17.80 0.65 -13.82
C GLU A 85 -17.58 1.06 -12.36
N SER A 86 -18.69 1.21 -11.62
CA SER A 86 -18.64 1.36 -10.16
C SER A 86 -18.29 0.03 -9.51
N GLY A 87 -17.62 0.06 -8.37
CA GLY A 87 -17.16 -1.17 -7.73
C GLY A 87 -16.42 -0.98 -6.42
N THR A 88 -15.86 -2.07 -5.92
CA THR A 88 -15.03 -2.06 -4.71
C THR A 88 -13.57 -2.29 -5.08
N LEU A 89 -12.72 -1.35 -4.67
CA LEU A 89 -11.28 -1.48 -4.71
C LEU A 89 -10.81 -2.08 -3.38
N ILE A 90 -10.16 -3.23 -3.43
CA ILE A 90 -9.54 -3.91 -2.29
C ILE A 90 -8.02 -3.86 -2.47
N ILE A 91 -7.31 -3.40 -1.46
CA ILE A 91 -5.85 -3.36 -1.45
C ILE A 91 -5.35 -4.24 -0.31
N ARG A 92 -4.61 -5.29 -0.66
CA ARG A 92 -3.99 -6.23 0.27
C ARG A 92 -2.50 -5.96 0.32
N TYR A 93 -1.91 -5.97 1.51
CA TYR A 93 -0.48 -5.72 1.67
C TYR A 93 0.05 -6.48 2.87
N ARG A 94 1.32 -6.86 2.78
CA ARG A 94 1.99 -7.62 3.83
C ARG A 94 3.43 -7.16 4.02
N ASP A 95 3.99 -7.48 5.17
CA ASP A 95 5.40 -7.25 5.49
C ASP A 95 6.19 -8.55 5.55
N ASN A 96 7.52 -8.42 5.57
CA ASN A 96 8.45 -9.54 5.68
C ASN A 96 8.51 -10.18 7.09
N LYS A 97 7.74 -9.67 8.06
CA LYS A 97 7.62 -10.21 9.43
C LYS A 97 6.25 -10.88 9.68
N GLY A 98 5.46 -11.12 8.63
CA GLY A 98 4.19 -11.82 8.69
C GLY A 98 2.97 -10.94 8.94
N GLY A 99 3.15 -9.62 9.08
CA GLY A 99 2.06 -8.65 9.12
C GLY A 99 1.28 -8.66 7.81
N LYS A 100 -0.05 -8.73 7.89
CA LYS A 100 -0.97 -8.73 6.75
C LYS A 100 -2.12 -7.79 7.04
N TRP A 101 -2.49 -7.00 6.06
CA TRP A 101 -3.56 -6.02 6.18
C TRP A 101 -4.33 -5.89 4.88
N GLU A 102 -5.55 -5.39 5.00
CA GLU A 102 -6.45 -5.13 3.89
C GLU A 102 -7.10 -3.75 4.05
N LYS A 103 -7.36 -3.09 2.93
CA LYS A 103 -8.13 -1.84 2.90
C LYS A 103 -9.08 -1.83 1.71
N SER A 104 -10.35 -1.59 1.97
CA SER A 104 -11.39 -1.52 0.95
C SER A 104 -11.94 -0.10 0.80
N VAL A 105 -12.18 0.32 -0.44
CA VAL A 105 -12.74 1.63 -0.80
C VAL A 105 -13.74 1.47 -1.93
N LYS A 106 -14.91 2.10 -1.81
CA LYS A 106 -15.89 2.16 -2.89
C LYS A 106 -15.47 3.17 -3.94
N VAL A 107 -15.55 2.78 -5.21
CA VAL A 107 -15.33 3.64 -6.38
C VAL A 107 -16.68 3.80 -7.05
N SER A 108 -17.18 5.03 -7.11
CA SER A 108 -18.41 5.36 -7.82
C SER A 108 -18.07 6.06 -9.12
N VAL A 109 -18.58 5.51 -10.22
CA VAL A 109 -18.47 6.05 -11.56
C VAL A 109 -19.81 6.63 -11.96
N SER A 110 -19.80 7.89 -12.39
CA SER A 110 -20.94 8.62 -12.95
C SER A 110 -20.90 8.64 -14.48
#